data_AF-W4QC05-F1
#
_entry.id   AF-W4QC05-F1
#
_cell.length_a   1.000
_cell.length_b   1.000
_cell.length_c   1.000
_cell.angle_alpha   90.00
_cell.angle_beta   90.00
_cell.angle_gamma   90.00
#
_symmetry.space_group_name_H-M   'P 1'
#
loop_
_entity.id
_entity.type
_entity.pdbx_description
1 polymer ?
#
loop_
_entity_poly.entity_id
_entity_poly.type
_entity_poly.pdbx_seq_one_letter_code
_entity_poly.pdbx_strand_id
1 'polypeptide(L)'
;MRRTIMIQAIAGLIVWLASFSILNIGLIERLLLFSILVLVPLILYLTETKDRHGEYFKTYRVAVHLFPVGSLMAFISFFIPSGVLAGMVSIGWLLWTGIVFVYGFARLSARGLTFLEETSIDIGLMYLLLGGGWFTVFQFGFDVMNFGSLIILLTAIHFHYSAFVTPIFLGLLGRVLREGCNLPKSYRLATIGVMISPIGVAVGITYSRLIEFIFVVLFVLCLWIYTFLVIKYVRKKQTYLVGYFLISLSGLILLFTMSLAFYYGLGRLLRVDLILIPDMVTLHGIGNAFGFVLVGVLGWLMILPKMSTNIYGIPFSQITGKWKIGANFFERNQLKSSTDSRCQGLIDDLSLFDQYDFDSHRVNCEIRQFYENPLSFDLVSKTYWHKGFRLLSKLYKSASRKMEQIDLPLHDQKEELEVNSKLIPIDSDQDGRKRPRAWVRTDKKSGNAVFVASYSYHIYGEKKYLNISLPLPFGQMTAVLRFENYGYEQRDDGLVLTSQSNRLGKGDEGIYYVTKWFVVRLPLDERFQLWVEDSNVSILNANHRMWLCGKRFLTIDYWITRNKYE
;
A
#
# COMPACT_ATOMS: atom_id res chain seq x y z
N MET A 1 16.71 -15.31 2.12
CA MET A 1 15.38 -15.83 2.51
C MET A 1 14.87 -16.91 1.56
N ARG A 2 14.93 -16.72 0.24
CA ARG A 2 14.54 -17.71 -0.78
C ARG A 2 14.95 -19.16 -0.50
N ARG A 3 16.23 -19.39 -0.19
CA ARG A 3 16.75 -20.72 0.15
C ARG A 3 16.03 -21.33 1.37
N THR A 4 15.84 -20.55 2.42
CA THR A 4 15.12 -20.96 3.64
C THR A 4 13.68 -21.37 3.31
N ILE A 5 12.97 -20.55 2.53
CA ILE A 5 11.59 -20.83 2.12
C ILE A 5 11.51 -22.11 1.28
N MET A 6 12.46 -22.32 0.37
CA MET A 6 12.50 -23.55 -0.44
C MET A 6 12.74 -24.80 0.43
N ILE A 7 13.66 -24.72 1.40
CA ILE A 7 13.89 -25.80 2.37
C ILE A 7 12.62 -26.07 3.18
N GLN A 8 11.92 -25.03 3.63
CA GLN A 8 10.65 -25.15 4.35
C GLN A 8 9.57 -25.84 3.51
N ALA A 9 9.43 -25.49 2.23
CA ALA A 9 8.47 -26.12 1.33
C ALA A 9 8.81 -27.58 1.04
N ILE A 10 10.09 -27.92 0.83
CA ILE A 10 10.55 -29.30 0.62
C ILE A 10 10.33 -30.15 1.89
N ALA A 11 10.71 -29.62 3.06
CA ALA A 11 10.45 -30.29 4.34
C ALA A 11 8.95 -30.48 4.56
N GLY A 12 8.14 -29.46 4.27
CA GLY A 12 6.68 -29.52 4.31
C GLY A 12 6.10 -30.58 3.38
N LEU A 13 6.67 -30.76 2.18
CA LEU A 13 6.27 -31.81 1.25
C LEU A 13 6.56 -33.20 1.82
N ILE A 14 7.73 -33.39 2.44
CA ILE A 14 8.09 -34.66 3.09
C ILE A 14 7.13 -34.96 4.24
N VAL A 15 6.84 -33.96 5.09
CA VAL A 15 5.88 -34.10 6.21
C VAL A 15 4.48 -34.39 5.70
N TRP A 16 4.05 -33.73 4.61
CA TRP A 16 2.76 -33.98 3.99
C TRP A 16 2.67 -35.41 3.42
N LEU A 17 3.72 -35.92 2.76
CA LEU A 17 3.75 -37.30 2.30
C LEU A 17 3.71 -38.28 3.48
N ALA A 18 4.48 -38.02 4.54
CA ALA A 18 4.46 -38.84 5.75
C ALA A 18 3.10 -38.83 6.47
N SER A 19 2.33 -37.74 6.34
CA SER A 19 0.98 -37.65 6.91
C SER A 19 0.04 -38.75 6.40
N PHE A 20 0.30 -39.33 5.23
CA PHE A 20 -0.51 -40.43 4.71
C PHE A 20 -0.48 -41.68 5.58
N SER A 21 0.65 -41.93 6.24
CA SER A 21 0.85 -43.10 7.11
C SER A 21 0.55 -42.82 8.57
N ILE A 22 0.66 -41.56 9.00
CA ILE A 22 0.64 -41.19 10.42
C ILE A 22 -0.70 -40.54 10.83
N LEU A 23 -1.42 -39.88 9.91
CA LEU A 23 -2.70 -39.24 10.18
C LEU A 23 -3.87 -39.98 9.53
N ASN A 24 -4.93 -40.21 10.32
CA ASN A 24 -6.21 -40.71 9.83
C ASN A 24 -7.20 -39.56 9.61
N ILE A 25 -6.96 -38.77 8.57
CA ILE A 25 -7.77 -37.60 8.18
C ILE A 25 -8.34 -37.75 6.76
N GLY A 26 -9.45 -37.07 6.50
CA GLY A 26 -10.12 -37.04 5.20
C GLY A 26 -9.34 -36.31 4.10
N LEU A 27 -9.88 -36.37 2.88
CA LEU A 27 -9.24 -35.77 1.71
C LEU A 27 -9.15 -34.24 1.81
N ILE A 28 -10.17 -33.56 2.33
CA ILE A 28 -10.20 -32.10 2.41
C ILE A 28 -9.14 -31.60 3.39
N GLU A 29 -9.02 -32.24 4.54
CA GLU A 29 -8.01 -31.97 5.55
C GLU A 29 -6.60 -32.18 4.99
N ARG A 30 -6.37 -33.26 4.23
CA ARG A 30 -5.09 -33.51 3.56
C ARG A 30 -4.74 -32.45 2.54
N LEU A 31 -5.72 -31.98 1.75
CA LEU A 31 -5.51 -30.89 0.80
C LEU A 31 -5.26 -29.56 1.50
N LEU A 32 -5.93 -29.29 2.62
CA LEU A 32 -5.66 -28.12 3.45
C LEU A 32 -4.24 -28.16 4.02
N LEU A 33 -3.83 -29.32 4.56
CA LEU A 33 -2.48 -29.53 5.08
C LEU A 33 -1.41 -29.38 3.99
N PHE A 34 -1.69 -29.83 2.75
CA PHE A 34 -0.82 -29.59 1.60
C PHE A 34 -0.61 -28.09 1.36
N SER A 35 -1.68 -27.29 1.43
CA SER A 35 -1.55 -25.84 1.26
C SER A 35 -0.69 -25.22 2.36
N ILE A 36 -0.98 -25.54 3.62
CA ILE A 36 -0.26 -25.04 4.80
C ILE A 36 1.24 -25.36 4.71
N LEU A 37 1.60 -26.61 4.40
CA LEU A 37 2.98 -27.09 4.46
C LEU A 37 3.79 -26.77 3.19
N VAL A 38 3.15 -26.75 2.02
CA VAL A 38 3.85 -26.68 0.72
C VAL A 38 3.52 -25.41 -0.04
N LEU A 39 2.24 -25.11 -0.27
CA LEU A 39 1.87 -24.02 -1.17
C LEU A 39 2.10 -22.65 -0.54
N VAL A 40 1.69 -22.45 0.72
CA VAL A 40 1.86 -21.17 1.43
C VAL A 40 3.32 -20.69 1.43
N PRO A 41 4.34 -21.49 1.80
CA PRO A 41 5.73 -21.04 1.72
C PRO A 41 6.16 -20.76 0.26
N LEU A 42 5.76 -21.57 -0.72
CA LEU A 42 6.07 -21.28 -2.13
C LEU A 42 5.42 -19.98 -2.62
N ILE A 43 4.22 -19.64 -2.16
CA ILE A 43 3.57 -18.37 -2.47
C ILE A 43 4.29 -17.20 -1.76
N LEU A 44 4.80 -17.39 -0.53
CA LEU A 44 5.65 -16.39 0.12
C LEU A 44 6.97 -16.15 -0.63
N TYR A 45 7.47 -17.15 -1.36
CA TYR A 45 8.59 -16.97 -2.29
C TYR A 45 8.17 -16.05 -3.45
N LEU A 46 7.01 -16.30 -4.07
CA LEU A 46 6.52 -15.52 -5.22
C LEU A 46 6.19 -14.05 -4.88
N THR A 47 5.78 -13.81 -3.63
CA THR A 47 5.38 -12.48 -3.16
C THR A 47 6.50 -11.71 -2.47
N GLU A 48 7.74 -12.22 -2.54
CA GLU A 48 8.92 -11.52 -2.03
C GLU A 48 9.01 -10.12 -2.62
N THR A 49 9.05 -9.12 -1.73
CA THR A 49 9.22 -7.72 -2.10
C THR A 49 10.36 -7.14 -1.28
N LYS A 50 11.32 -6.53 -1.98
CA LYS A 50 12.42 -5.76 -1.39
C LYS A 50 12.19 -4.28 -1.64
N ASP A 51 12.65 -3.44 -0.73
CA ASP A 51 12.69 -2.00 -0.99
C ASP A 51 13.82 -1.63 -1.96
N ARG A 52 13.96 -0.33 -2.25
CA ARG A 52 14.98 0.19 -3.16
C ARG A 52 16.42 0.02 -2.64
N HIS A 53 16.60 -0.31 -1.37
CA HIS A 53 17.90 -0.61 -0.76
C HIS A 53 18.19 -2.12 -0.73
N GLY A 54 17.27 -2.95 -1.24
CA GLY A 54 17.42 -4.40 -1.24
C GLY A 54 17.01 -5.06 0.09
N GLU A 55 16.46 -4.29 1.02
CA GLU A 55 16.05 -4.74 2.34
C GLU A 55 14.65 -5.36 2.32
N TYR A 56 14.45 -6.31 3.24
CA TYR A 56 13.17 -6.98 3.40
C TYR A 56 12.29 -6.24 4.40
N PHE A 57 10.99 -6.19 4.11
CA PHE A 57 9.98 -5.82 5.11
C PHE A 57 10.18 -6.65 6.38
N LYS A 58 10.16 -5.98 7.55
CA LYS A 58 10.34 -6.65 8.85
C LYS A 58 9.30 -7.76 9.04
N THR A 59 8.05 -7.51 8.67
CA THR A 59 6.93 -8.45 8.74
C THR A 59 7.15 -9.67 7.83
N TYR A 60 7.68 -9.49 6.62
CA TYR A 60 8.06 -10.60 5.75
C TYR A 60 9.16 -11.46 6.39
N ARG A 61 10.19 -10.82 6.97
CA ARG A 61 11.25 -11.57 7.63
C ARG A 61 10.73 -12.41 8.79
N VAL A 62 9.88 -11.81 9.62
CA VAL A 62 9.26 -12.51 10.75
C VAL A 62 8.38 -13.66 10.26
N ALA A 63 7.57 -13.45 9.21
CA ALA A 63 6.74 -14.51 8.63
C ALA A 63 7.57 -15.72 8.18
N VAL A 64 8.69 -15.49 7.47
CA VAL A 64 9.56 -16.58 7.00
C VAL A 64 10.22 -17.35 8.15
N HIS A 65 10.68 -16.66 9.21
CA HIS A 65 11.34 -17.33 10.34
C HIS A 65 10.36 -18.08 11.25
N LEU A 66 9.16 -17.54 11.47
CA LEU A 66 8.15 -18.16 12.33
C LEU A 66 7.24 -19.16 11.59
N PHE A 67 7.36 -19.29 10.27
CA PHE A 67 6.58 -20.26 9.48
C PHE A 67 6.67 -21.69 10.02
N PRO A 68 7.86 -22.25 10.32
CA PRO A 68 7.95 -23.63 10.83
C PRO A 68 7.18 -23.84 12.13
N VAL A 69 7.11 -22.83 13.00
CA VAL A 69 6.38 -22.92 14.27
C VAL A 69 4.87 -22.94 14.00
N GLY A 70 4.38 -21.99 13.19
CA GLY A 70 2.96 -21.92 12.86
C GLY A 70 2.46 -23.17 12.11
N SER A 71 3.23 -23.64 11.13
CA SER A 71 2.85 -24.81 10.32
C SER A 71 2.95 -26.13 11.09
N LEU A 72 3.92 -26.26 12.00
CA LEU A 72 4.02 -27.41 12.91
C LEU A 72 2.83 -27.44 13.88
N MET A 73 2.42 -26.30 14.43
CA MET A 73 1.25 -26.23 15.31
C MET A 73 -0.03 -26.61 14.53
N ALA A 74 -0.22 -26.13 13.31
CA ALA A 74 -1.31 -26.62 12.44
C ALA A 74 -1.25 -28.14 12.24
N PHE A 75 -0.08 -28.69 11.90
CA PHE A 75 0.10 -30.13 11.70
C PHE A 75 -0.24 -30.94 12.95
N ILE A 76 0.27 -30.54 14.12
CA ILE A 76 -0.01 -31.20 15.41
C ILE A 76 -1.51 -31.18 15.72
N SER A 77 -2.21 -30.09 15.40
CA SER A 77 -3.65 -30.00 15.69
C SER A 77 -4.49 -31.09 14.99
N PHE A 78 -4.02 -31.68 13.88
CA PHE A 78 -4.71 -32.80 13.21
C PHE A 78 -4.54 -34.16 13.90
N PHE A 79 -3.62 -34.30 14.86
CA PHE A 79 -3.53 -35.50 15.69
C PHE A 79 -4.58 -35.53 16.80
N ILE A 80 -5.20 -34.39 17.08
CA ILE A 80 -6.08 -34.18 18.21
C ILE A 80 -7.51 -34.10 17.66
N PRO A 81 -8.49 -34.83 18.23
CA PRO A 81 -9.89 -34.65 17.87
C PRO A 81 -10.32 -33.18 18.05
N SER A 82 -11.19 -32.69 17.16
CA SER A 82 -11.68 -31.32 17.23
C SER A 82 -12.30 -31.02 18.60
N GLY A 83 -11.92 -29.88 19.17
CA GLY A 83 -12.26 -29.47 20.52
C GLY A 83 -11.31 -28.39 21.03
N VAL A 84 -11.39 -28.05 22.32
CA VAL A 84 -10.62 -26.94 22.90
C VAL A 84 -9.11 -27.10 22.70
N LEU A 85 -8.56 -28.30 22.90
CA LEU A 85 -7.12 -28.53 22.78
C LEU A 85 -6.62 -28.37 21.33
N ALA A 86 -7.30 -29.01 20.36
CA ALA A 86 -6.97 -28.87 18.94
C ALA A 86 -7.08 -27.40 18.49
N GLY A 87 -8.16 -26.72 18.92
CA GLY A 87 -8.38 -25.31 18.69
C GLY A 87 -7.25 -24.43 19.23
N MET A 88 -6.86 -24.60 20.49
CA MET A 88 -5.76 -23.84 21.12
C MET A 88 -4.42 -24.06 20.41
N VAL A 89 -4.11 -25.29 20.00
CA VAL A 89 -2.91 -25.58 19.20
C VAL A 89 -2.99 -24.91 17.83
N SER A 90 -4.15 -24.92 17.16
CA SER A 90 -4.33 -24.30 15.84
C SER A 90 -4.18 -22.77 15.84
N ILE A 91 -4.33 -22.09 16.98
CA ILE A 91 -4.12 -20.64 17.12
C ILE A 91 -2.69 -20.24 16.67
N GLY A 92 -1.70 -21.12 16.82
CA GLY A 92 -0.34 -20.87 16.31
C GLY A 92 -0.32 -20.56 14.81
N TRP A 93 -1.14 -21.25 14.03
CA TRP A 93 -1.31 -20.98 12.60
C TRP A 93 -2.06 -19.67 12.35
N LEU A 94 -3.13 -19.40 13.11
CA LEU A 94 -3.88 -18.14 13.01
C LEU A 94 -3.01 -16.91 13.30
N LEU A 95 -2.18 -16.97 14.34
CA LEU A 95 -1.24 -15.89 14.64
C LEU A 95 -0.24 -15.71 13.50
N TRP A 96 0.24 -16.81 12.92
CA TRP A 96 1.15 -16.76 11.79
C TRP A 96 0.50 -16.16 10.52
N THR A 97 -0.74 -16.54 10.18
CA THR A 97 -1.47 -15.92 9.07
C THR A 97 -1.76 -14.44 9.33
N GLY A 98 -1.90 -14.04 10.60
CA GLY A 98 -1.93 -12.63 11.02
C GLY A 98 -0.65 -11.86 10.67
N ILE A 99 0.52 -12.46 10.79
CA ILE A 99 1.79 -11.83 10.38
C ILE A 99 1.81 -11.62 8.85
N VAL A 100 1.32 -12.60 8.08
CA VAL A 100 1.18 -12.49 6.62
C VAL A 100 0.18 -11.39 6.22
N PHE A 101 -0.93 -11.27 6.95
CA PHE A 101 -1.88 -10.16 6.77
C PHE A 101 -1.18 -8.81 6.97
N VAL A 102 -0.42 -8.66 8.06
CA VAL A 102 0.30 -7.40 8.33
C VAL A 102 1.36 -7.13 7.26
N TYR A 103 1.98 -8.16 6.67
CA TYR A 103 2.87 -7.99 5.51
C TYR A 103 2.13 -7.45 4.28
N GLY A 104 1.00 -8.05 3.90
CA GLY A 104 0.16 -7.55 2.80
C GLY A 104 -0.34 -6.13 3.06
N PHE A 105 -0.81 -5.86 4.28
CA PHE A 105 -1.28 -4.54 4.70
C PHE A 105 -0.16 -3.49 4.67
N ALA A 106 1.04 -3.78 5.18
CA ALA A 106 2.16 -2.83 5.17
C ALA A 106 2.59 -2.45 3.74
N ARG A 107 2.55 -3.41 2.81
CA ARG A 107 2.82 -3.16 1.38
C ARG A 107 1.74 -2.30 0.75
N LEU A 108 0.48 -2.57 1.06
CA LEU A 108 -0.67 -1.84 0.55
C LEU A 108 -0.72 -0.42 1.11
N SER A 109 -0.52 -0.24 2.41
CA SER A 109 -0.61 1.05 3.08
C SER A 109 0.48 2.00 2.60
N ALA A 110 1.72 1.51 2.43
CA ALA A 110 2.83 2.35 1.98
C ALA A 110 2.67 2.81 0.51
N ARG A 111 1.97 2.02 -0.30
CA ARG A 111 1.74 2.29 -1.73
C ARG A 111 0.46 3.05 -2.02
N GLY A 112 -0.60 2.76 -1.27
CA GLY A 112 -1.98 3.01 -1.69
C GLY A 112 -2.48 2.06 -2.78
N LEU A 113 -3.58 2.45 -3.42
CA LEU A 113 -4.33 1.63 -4.39
C LEU A 113 -3.92 1.86 -5.86
N THR A 114 -2.89 2.66 -6.11
CA THR A 114 -2.50 3.11 -7.47
C THR A 114 -2.15 1.94 -8.39
N PHE A 115 -1.46 0.92 -7.86
CA PHE A 115 -1.03 -0.25 -8.62
C PHE A 115 -1.95 -1.43 -8.34
N LEU A 116 -2.86 -1.71 -9.26
CA LEU A 116 -3.91 -2.72 -9.11
C LEU A 116 -3.33 -4.13 -8.97
N GLU A 117 -2.30 -4.46 -9.75
CA GLU A 117 -1.64 -5.76 -9.73
C GLU A 117 -0.96 -6.05 -8.40
N GLU A 118 -0.31 -5.06 -7.80
CA GLU A 118 0.29 -5.20 -6.47
C GLU A 118 -0.79 -5.25 -5.38
N THR A 119 -1.87 -4.50 -5.57
CA THR A 119 -3.03 -4.53 -4.66
C THR A 119 -3.67 -5.91 -4.64
N SER A 120 -3.74 -6.57 -5.81
CA SER A 120 -4.25 -7.94 -5.89
C SER A 120 -3.39 -8.92 -5.09
N ILE A 121 -2.06 -8.80 -5.18
CA ILE A 121 -1.13 -9.62 -4.36
C ILE A 121 -1.37 -9.37 -2.87
N ASP A 122 -1.49 -8.11 -2.46
CA ASP A 122 -1.67 -7.73 -1.05
C ASP A 122 -3.00 -8.26 -0.49
N ILE A 123 -4.09 -8.16 -1.26
CA ILE A 123 -5.40 -8.70 -0.89
C ILE A 123 -5.35 -10.22 -0.77
N GLY A 124 -4.66 -10.91 -1.68
CA GLY A 124 -4.43 -12.36 -1.56
C GLY A 124 -3.74 -12.71 -0.24
N LEU A 125 -2.62 -12.05 0.10
CA LEU A 125 -1.91 -12.24 1.37
C LEU A 125 -2.81 -11.98 2.59
N MET A 126 -3.65 -10.94 2.54
CA MET A 126 -4.58 -10.60 3.62
C MET A 126 -5.69 -11.64 3.78
N TYR A 127 -6.18 -12.25 2.69
CA TYR A 127 -7.23 -13.28 2.77
C TYR A 127 -6.79 -14.55 3.47
N LEU A 128 -5.50 -14.84 3.55
CA LEU A 128 -4.99 -16.01 4.27
C LEU A 128 -5.36 -15.97 5.77
N LEU A 129 -5.52 -14.78 6.36
CA LEU A 129 -5.99 -14.64 7.75
C LEU A 129 -7.37 -15.27 7.96
N LEU A 130 -8.29 -15.07 7.02
CA LEU A 130 -9.61 -15.69 7.06
C LEU A 130 -9.51 -17.22 6.96
N GLY A 131 -8.57 -17.73 6.15
CA GLY A 131 -8.26 -19.16 6.09
C GLY A 131 -7.81 -19.69 7.45
N GLY A 132 -6.86 -19.04 8.10
CA GLY A 132 -6.40 -19.41 9.45
C GLY A 132 -7.51 -19.34 10.50
N GLY A 133 -8.39 -18.34 10.39
CA GLY A 133 -9.56 -18.17 11.28
C GLY A 133 -10.55 -19.32 11.15
N TRP A 134 -11.00 -19.62 9.92
CA TRP A 134 -11.93 -20.73 9.67
C TRP A 134 -11.33 -22.10 9.99
N PHE A 135 -10.02 -22.29 9.75
CA PHE A 135 -9.31 -23.50 10.19
C PHE A 135 -9.32 -23.64 11.72
N THR A 136 -9.08 -22.54 12.44
CA THR A 136 -9.11 -22.53 13.91
C THR A 136 -10.50 -22.85 14.44
N VAL A 137 -11.55 -22.25 13.86
CA VAL A 137 -12.96 -22.54 14.18
C VAL A 137 -13.27 -24.02 13.95
N PHE A 138 -12.83 -24.59 12.82
CA PHE A 138 -12.96 -26.02 12.53
C PHE A 138 -12.29 -26.88 13.62
N GLN A 139 -11.06 -26.53 14.02
CA GLN A 139 -10.35 -27.28 15.05
C GLN A 139 -10.96 -27.16 16.45
N PHE A 140 -11.60 -26.03 16.78
CA PHE A 140 -12.40 -25.91 18.01
C PHE A 140 -13.67 -26.78 18.00
N GLY A 141 -14.13 -27.23 16.82
CA GLY A 141 -15.40 -27.93 16.67
C GLY A 141 -16.61 -27.01 16.85
N PHE A 142 -16.44 -25.70 16.71
CA PHE A 142 -17.55 -24.75 16.82
C PHE A 142 -18.42 -24.80 15.57
N ASP A 143 -19.73 -24.96 15.76
CA ASP A 143 -20.70 -24.78 14.69
C ASP A 143 -21.14 -23.31 14.62
N VAL A 144 -20.67 -22.60 13.60
CA VAL A 144 -20.99 -21.19 13.38
C VAL A 144 -22.19 -21.11 12.45
N MET A 145 -23.25 -20.43 12.88
CA MET A 145 -24.48 -20.22 12.10
C MET A 145 -25.16 -21.52 11.62
N ASN A 146 -24.97 -22.64 12.33
CA ASN A 146 -25.48 -23.97 11.97
C ASN A 146 -25.04 -24.43 10.57
N PHE A 147 -23.84 -24.03 10.13
CA PHE A 147 -23.29 -24.41 8.84
C PHE A 147 -22.79 -25.86 8.82
N GLY A 148 -22.49 -26.43 9.99
CA GLY A 148 -21.88 -27.74 10.10
C GLY A 148 -20.39 -27.74 9.76
N SER A 149 -19.69 -28.74 10.29
CA SER A 149 -18.24 -28.87 10.22
C SER A 149 -17.69 -28.88 8.78
N LEU A 150 -18.42 -29.52 7.85
CA LEU A 150 -18.00 -29.63 6.45
C LEU A 150 -17.95 -28.27 5.75
N ILE A 151 -18.94 -27.40 5.95
CA ILE A 151 -18.96 -26.06 5.32
C ILE A 151 -17.86 -25.18 5.92
N ILE A 152 -17.60 -25.29 7.22
CA ILE A 152 -16.51 -24.57 7.90
C ILE A 152 -15.14 -25.00 7.32
N LEU A 153 -14.91 -26.30 7.19
CA LEU A 153 -13.69 -26.84 6.60
C LEU A 153 -13.53 -26.44 5.12
N LEU A 154 -14.62 -26.52 4.34
CA LEU A 154 -14.65 -26.07 2.95
C LEU A 154 -14.33 -24.57 2.87
N THR A 155 -14.85 -23.75 3.79
CA THR A 155 -14.54 -22.32 3.82
C THR A 155 -13.04 -22.10 4.10
N ALA A 156 -12.48 -22.82 5.07
CA ALA A 156 -11.05 -22.74 5.40
C ALA A 156 -10.16 -23.08 4.19
N ILE A 157 -10.44 -24.17 3.47
CA ILE A 157 -9.63 -24.56 2.30
C ILE A 157 -9.76 -23.57 1.14
N HIS A 158 -10.94 -23.00 0.88
CA HIS A 158 -11.09 -21.98 -0.17
C HIS A 158 -10.26 -20.72 0.13
N PHE A 159 -10.16 -20.31 1.40
CA PHE A 159 -9.30 -19.19 1.78
C PHE A 159 -7.79 -19.51 1.79
N HIS A 160 -7.39 -20.79 1.82
CA HIS A 160 -6.00 -21.22 1.63
C HIS A 160 -5.62 -21.50 0.15
N TYR A 161 -6.61 -21.59 -0.73
CA TYR A 161 -6.42 -21.82 -2.17
C TYR A 161 -6.97 -20.65 -2.99
N SER A 162 -8.26 -20.64 -3.31
CA SER A 162 -8.81 -19.71 -4.29
C SER A 162 -8.68 -18.24 -3.86
N ALA A 163 -9.07 -17.87 -2.64
CA ALA A 163 -9.02 -16.47 -2.19
C ALA A 163 -7.58 -15.98 -1.97
N PHE A 164 -6.66 -16.87 -1.59
CA PHE A 164 -5.25 -16.54 -1.38
C PHE A 164 -4.46 -16.48 -2.68
N VAL A 165 -4.54 -17.54 -3.51
CA VAL A 165 -3.67 -17.75 -4.68
C VAL A 165 -4.16 -17.00 -5.91
N THR A 166 -5.47 -16.95 -6.17
CA THR A 166 -5.96 -16.34 -7.42
C THR A 166 -5.67 -14.84 -7.51
N PRO A 167 -5.82 -14.01 -6.45
CA PRO A 167 -5.40 -12.61 -6.52
C PRO A 167 -3.89 -12.48 -6.75
N ILE A 168 -3.09 -13.35 -6.16
CA ILE A 168 -1.63 -13.34 -6.34
C ILE A 168 -1.27 -13.67 -7.80
N PHE A 169 -1.89 -14.68 -8.40
CA PHE A 169 -1.67 -15.02 -9.80
C PHE A 169 -2.11 -13.89 -10.75
N LEU A 170 -3.26 -13.25 -10.50
CA LEU A 170 -3.67 -12.06 -11.26
C LEU A 170 -2.69 -10.90 -11.05
N GLY A 171 -2.14 -10.74 -9.86
CA GLY A 171 -1.08 -9.76 -9.60
C GLY A 171 0.20 -10.02 -10.39
N LEU A 172 0.66 -11.28 -10.42
CA LEU A 172 1.83 -11.68 -11.22
C LEU A 172 1.59 -11.49 -12.72
N LEU A 173 0.39 -11.83 -13.21
CA LEU A 173 -0.01 -11.54 -14.58
C LEU A 173 -0.02 -10.03 -14.87
N GLY A 174 -0.52 -9.22 -13.93
CA GLY A 174 -0.50 -7.76 -14.07
C GLY A 174 0.90 -7.19 -14.19
N ARG A 175 1.87 -7.73 -13.46
CA ARG A 175 3.29 -7.38 -13.61
C ARG A 175 3.82 -7.69 -15.02
N VAL A 176 3.37 -8.78 -15.65
CA VAL A 176 3.73 -9.14 -17.03
C VAL A 176 3.04 -8.24 -18.07
N LEU A 177 1.76 -7.94 -17.85
CA LEU A 177 0.93 -7.16 -18.79
C LEU A 177 1.23 -5.66 -18.77
N ARG A 178 1.84 -5.15 -17.69
CA ARG A 178 2.02 -3.73 -17.50
C ARG A 178 3.01 -3.16 -18.53
N GLU A 179 2.49 -2.31 -19.42
CA GLU A 179 3.25 -1.51 -20.37
C GLU A 179 3.16 -0.04 -19.93
N GLY A 180 4.17 0.42 -19.21
CA GLY A 180 4.13 1.72 -18.56
C GLY A 180 3.00 1.78 -17.50
N CYS A 181 1.94 2.51 -17.80
CA CYS A 181 0.88 2.87 -16.84
C CYS A 181 -0.45 2.20 -17.18
N ASN A 182 -0.55 1.59 -18.35
CA ASN A 182 -1.78 1.05 -18.87
C ASN A 182 -1.87 -0.45 -18.64
N LEU A 183 -3.06 -0.88 -18.24
CA LEU A 183 -3.44 -2.28 -18.14
C LEU A 183 -4.71 -2.49 -18.97
N PRO A 184 -4.87 -3.65 -19.64
CA PRO A 184 -6.08 -3.96 -20.38
C PRO A 184 -7.33 -3.81 -19.51
N LYS A 185 -8.43 -3.27 -20.06
CA LYS A 185 -9.70 -3.12 -19.32
C LYS A 185 -10.20 -4.47 -18.79
N SER A 186 -10.07 -5.53 -19.60
CA SER A 186 -10.44 -6.91 -19.21
C SER A 186 -9.64 -7.40 -17.99
N TYR A 187 -8.34 -7.11 -17.95
CA TYR A 187 -7.50 -7.41 -16.78
C TYR A 187 -8.01 -6.65 -15.55
N ARG A 188 -8.24 -5.34 -15.66
CA ARG A 188 -8.70 -4.52 -14.52
C ARG A 188 -10.01 -5.04 -13.93
N LEU A 189 -10.97 -5.38 -14.80
CA LEU A 189 -12.25 -5.94 -14.39
C LEU A 189 -12.08 -7.30 -13.71
N ALA A 190 -11.30 -8.20 -14.32
CA ALA A 190 -11.06 -9.54 -13.77
C ALA A 190 -10.35 -9.48 -12.40
N THR A 191 -9.35 -8.61 -12.25
CA THR A 191 -8.61 -8.44 -10.98
C THR A 191 -9.49 -7.90 -9.87
N ILE A 192 -10.31 -6.88 -10.16
CA ILE A 192 -11.27 -6.35 -9.18
C ILE A 192 -12.31 -7.42 -8.82
N GLY A 193 -12.86 -8.11 -9.82
CA GLY A 193 -13.82 -9.20 -9.64
C GLY A 193 -13.28 -10.31 -8.74
N VAL A 194 -12.06 -10.80 -9.01
CA VAL A 194 -11.39 -11.80 -8.16
C VAL A 194 -11.17 -11.32 -6.73
N MET A 195 -10.79 -10.05 -6.53
CA MET A 195 -10.59 -9.52 -5.19
C MET A 195 -11.89 -9.45 -4.38
N ILE A 196 -13.03 -9.11 -4.98
CA ILE A 196 -14.30 -8.96 -4.25
C ILE A 196 -15.08 -10.27 -4.12
N SER A 197 -14.89 -11.22 -5.04
CA SER A 197 -15.73 -12.42 -5.14
C SER A 197 -15.70 -13.32 -3.90
N PRO A 198 -14.56 -13.62 -3.25
CA PRO A 198 -14.56 -14.48 -2.06
C PRO A 198 -15.47 -13.99 -0.94
N ILE A 199 -15.46 -12.67 -0.67
CA ILE A 199 -16.36 -12.06 0.32
C ILE A 199 -17.80 -12.08 -0.17
N GLY A 200 -18.04 -11.78 -1.45
CA GLY A 200 -19.38 -11.85 -2.04
C GLY A 200 -20.00 -13.25 -1.98
N VAL A 201 -19.22 -14.29 -2.25
CA VAL A 201 -19.64 -15.70 -2.12
C VAL A 201 -19.93 -16.03 -0.65
N ALA A 202 -19.07 -15.65 0.29
CA ALA A 202 -19.29 -15.88 1.72
C ALA A 202 -20.60 -15.22 2.24
N VAL A 203 -20.85 -13.98 1.82
CA VAL A 203 -22.12 -13.28 2.09
C VAL A 203 -23.30 -14.01 1.44
N GLY A 204 -23.13 -14.50 0.21
CA GLY A 204 -24.14 -15.28 -0.50
C GLY A 204 -24.52 -16.58 0.21
N ILE A 205 -23.53 -17.38 0.62
CA ILE A 205 -23.74 -18.63 1.38
C ILE A 205 -24.54 -18.35 2.67
N THR A 206 -24.26 -17.21 3.32
CA THR A 206 -24.89 -16.83 4.58
C THR A 206 -26.33 -16.33 4.40
N TYR A 207 -26.59 -15.51 3.38
CA TYR A 207 -27.84 -14.74 3.29
C TYR A 207 -28.70 -15.01 2.05
N SER A 208 -28.11 -15.38 0.90
CA SER A 208 -28.87 -15.52 -0.35
C SER A 208 -28.15 -16.35 -1.42
N ARG A 209 -28.79 -17.44 -1.85
CA ARG A 209 -28.31 -18.31 -2.95
C ARG A 209 -28.19 -17.57 -4.29
N LEU A 210 -28.99 -16.54 -4.51
CA LEU A 210 -28.87 -15.70 -5.71
C LEU A 210 -27.58 -14.88 -5.66
N ILE A 211 -27.26 -14.29 -4.50
CA ILE A 211 -26.01 -13.56 -4.29
C ILE A 211 -24.81 -14.51 -4.42
N GLU A 212 -24.90 -15.70 -3.81
CA GLU A 212 -23.91 -16.79 -3.96
C GLU A 212 -23.63 -17.06 -5.44
N PHE A 213 -24.68 -17.33 -6.23
CA PHE A 213 -24.55 -17.64 -7.65
C PHE A 213 -23.98 -16.48 -8.47
N ILE A 214 -24.43 -15.24 -8.25
CA ILE A 214 -23.90 -14.06 -8.97
C ILE A 214 -22.39 -13.92 -8.75
N PHE A 215 -21.91 -14.07 -7.52
CA PHE A 215 -20.48 -13.97 -7.23
C PHE A 215 -19.68 -15.19 -7.71
N VAL A 216 -20.28 -16.39 -7.73
CA VAL A 216 -19.67 -17.57 -8.37
C VAL A 216 -19.50 -17.33 -9.87
N VAL A 217 -20.52 -16.86 -10.58
CA VAL A 217 -20.46 -16.54 -12.01
C VAL A 217 -19.41 -15.47 -12.27
N LEU A 218 -19.41 -14.39 -11.47
CA LEU A 218 -18.41 -13.34 -11.58
C LEU A 218 -16.99 -13.91 -11.44
N PHE A 219 -16.76 -14.74 -10.43
CA PHE A 219 -15.46 -15.36 -10.17
C PHE A 219 -15.01 -16.26 -11.32
N VAL A 220 -15.90 -17.11 -11.84
CA VAL A 220 -15.67 -17.99 -13.00
C VAL A 220 -15.26 -17.18 -14.22
N LEU A 221 -16.04 -16.16 -14.59
CA LEU A 221 -15.75 -15.32 -15.74
C LEU A 221 -14.40 -14.58 -15.60
N CYS A 222 -14.09 -14.07 -14.41
CA CYS A 222 -12.82 -13.40 -14.16
C CYS A 222 -11.62 -14.36 -14.31
N LEU A 223 -11.76 -15.61 -13.87
CA LEU A 223 -10.72 -16.63 -13.99
C LEU A 223 -10.57 -17.16 -15.43
N TRP A 224 -11.64 -17.21 -16.20
CA TRP A 224 -11.55 -17.45 -17.65
C TRP A 224 -10.82 -16.33 -18.38
N ILE A 225 -11.10 -15.07 -18.02
CA ILE A 225 -10.37 -13.91 -18.53
C ILE A 225 -8.88 -14.01 -18.15
N TYR A 226 -8.56 -14.40 -16.91
CA TYR A 226 -7.17 -14.64 -16.48
C TYR A 226 -6.49 -15.66 -17.40
N THR A 227 -7.09 -16.83 -17.61
CA THR A 227 -6.51 -17.88 -18.49
C THR A 227 -6.30 -17.36 -19.92
N PHE A 228 -7.30 -16.67 -20.49
CA PHE A 228 -7.18 -16.08 -21.81
C PHE A 228 -6.00 -15.10 -21.91
N LEU A 229 -5.86 -14.21 -20.91
CA LEU A 229 -4.78 -13.23 -20.88
C LEU A 229 -3.41 -13.88 -20.70
N VAL A 230 -3.30 -14.95 -19.89
CA VAL A 230 -2.07 -15.74 -19.74
C VAL A 230 -1.62 -16.29 -21.10
N ILE A 231 -2.50 -17.05 -21.76
CA ILE A 231 -2.18 -17.72 -23.04
C ILE A 231 -1.82 -16.69 -24.11
N LYS A 232 -2.58 -15.59 -24.19
CA LYS A 232 -2.42 -14.58 -25.25
C LYS A 232 -1.15 -13.74 -25.09
N TYR A 233 -0.79 -13.35 -23.87
CA TYR A 233 0.21 -12.31 -23.65
C TYR A 233 1.51 -12.79 -22.99
N VAL A 234 1.48 -13.82 -22.12
CA VAL A 234 2.68 -14.23 -21.38
C VAL A 234 3.75 -14.76 -22.33
N ARG A 235 3.37 -15.56 -23.35
CA ARG A 235 4.31 -16.08 -24.36
C ARG A 235 5.10 -14.99 -25.07
N LYS A 236 4.44 -13.86 -25.37
CA LYS A 236 5.03 -12.74 -26.12
C LYS A 236 5.97 -11.89 -25.27
N LYS A 237 5.85 -11.97 -23.95
CA LYS A 237 6.53 -11.10 -22.99
C LYS A 237 7.61 -11.82 -22.17
N GLN A 238 7.71 -13.14 -22.28
CA GLN A 238 8.59 -13.96 -21.45
C GLN A 238 9.39 -14.96 -22.28
N THR A 239 10.65 -15.16 -21.89
CA THR A 239 11.59 -16.04 -22.57
C THR A 239 11.51 -17.49 -22.07
N TYR A 240 11.10 -17.70 -20.81
CA TYR A 240 11.07 -19.03 -20.17
C TYR A 240 9.89 -19.88 -20.67
N LEU A 241 10.15 -20.68 -21.71
CA LEU A 241 9.14 -21.54 -22.36
C LEU A 241 8.49 -22.55 -21.42
N VAL A 242 9.27 -23.20 -20.56
CA VAL A 242 8.75 -24.19 -19.60
C VAL A 242 7.80 -23.51 -18.61
N GLY A 243 8.18 -22.34 -18.08
CA GLY A 243 7.32 -21.56 -17.20
C GLY A 243 6.00 -21.16 -17.88
N TYR A 244 6.06 -20.71 -19.14
CA TYR A 244 4.85 -20.41 -19.92
C TYR A 244 3.97 -21.65 -20.12
N PHE A 245 4.55 -22.80 -20.46
CA PHE A 245 3.79 -24.04 -20.67
C PHE A 245 3.07 -24.48 -19.39
N LEU A 246 3.77 -24.45 -18.24
CA LEU A 246 3.18 -24.78 -16.94
C LEU A 246 2.01 -23.85 -16.58
N ILE A 247 2.17 -22.53 -16.69
CA ILE A 247 1.08 -21.59 -16.36
C ILE A 247 -0.09 -21.74 -17.36
N SER A 248 0.20 -22.03 -18.63
CA SER A 248 -0.84 -22.28 -19.64
C SER A 248 -1.62 -23.56 -19.34
N LEU A 249 -0.93 -24.64 -18.98
CA LEU A 249 -1.56 -25.91 -18.56
C LEU A 249 -2.41 -25.71 -17.31
N SER A 250 -1.88 -25.00 -16.31
CA SER A 250 -2.60 -24.58 -15.11
C SER A 250 -3.88 -23.80 -15.45
N GLY A 251 -3.79 -22.84 -16.36
CA GLY A 251 -4.93 -22.07 -16.83
C GLY A 251 -5.98 -22.89 -17.58
N LEU A 252 -5.57 -23.88 -18.38
CA LEU A 252 -6.49 -24.78 -19.09
C LEU A 252 -7.26 -25.69 -18.12
N ILE A 253 -6.57 -26.24 -17.11
CA ILE A 253 -7.21 -27.02 -16.03
C ILE A 253 -8.19 -26.14 -15.25
N LEU A 254 -7.85 -24.87 -15.04
CA LEU A 254 -8.75 -23.91 -14.41
C LEU A 254 -10.05 -23.71 -15.19
N LEU A 255 -10.03 -23.68 -16.53
CA LEU A 255 -11.25 -23.56 -17.33
C LEU A 255 -12.23 -24.71 -17.06
N PHE A 256 -11.70 -25.93 -17.00
CA PHE A 256 -12.49 -27.13 -16.69
C PHE A 256 -13.06 -27.06 -15.26
N THR A 257 -12.21 -26.83 -14.26
CA THR A 257 -12.65 -26.82 -12.86
C THR A 257 -13.58 -25.65 -12.52
N MET A 258 -13.45 -24.50 -13.19
CA MET A 258 -14.39 -23.38 -13.04
C MET A 258 -15.74 -23.64 -13.70
N SER A 259 -15.77 -24.44 -14.77
CA SER A 259 -17.05 -24.93 -15.32
C SER A 259 -17.80 -25.77 -14.29
N LEU A 260 -17.11 -26.64 -13.54
CA LEU A 260 -17.72 -27.42 -12.45
C LEU A 260 -18.27 -26.50 -11.34
N ALA A 261 -17.54 -25.44 -10.97
CA ALA A 261 -18.02 -24.47 -9.98
C ALA A 261 -19.29 -23.74 -10.44
N PHE A 262 -19.37 -23.39 -11.72
CA PHE A 262 -20.59 -22.83 -12.32
C PHE A 262 -21.77 -23.79 -12.20
N TYR A 263 -21.60 -25.05 -12.61
CA TYR A 263 -22.67 -26.06 -12.52
C TYR A 263 -23.08 -26.33 -11.07
N TYR A 264 -22.13 -26.41 -10.13
CA TYR A 264 -22.43 -26.56 -8.72
C TYR A 264 -23.25 -25.38 -8.18
N GLY A 265 -22.83 -24.14 -8.46
CA GLY A 265 -23.57 -22.95 -8.07
C GLY A 265 -24.96 -22.87 -8.69
N LEU A 266 -25.11 -23.30 -9.95
CA LEU A 266 -26.40 -23.37 -10.63
C LEU A 266 -27.32 -24.40 -9.97
N GLY A 267 -26.80 -25.58 -9.63
CA GLY A 267 -27.55 -26.61 -8.91
C GLY A 267 -28.05 -26.11 -7.55
N ARG A 268 -27.18 -25.43 -6.79
CA ARG A 268 -27.53 -24.77 -5.52
C ARG A 268 -28.67 -23.74 -5.68
N LEU A 269 -28.61 -22.92 -6.72
CA LEU A 269 -29.65 -21.92 -7.04
C LEU A 269 -30.98 -22.59 -7.39
N LEU A 270 -30.94 -23.59 -8.28
CA LEU A 270 -32.12 -24.33 -8.75
C LEU A 270 -32.64 -25.36 -7.74
N ARG A 271 -31.89 -25.60 -6.65
CA ARG A 271 -32.17 -26.61 -5.62
C ARG A 271 -32.18 -28.04 -6.17
N VAL A 272 -31.28 -28.32 -7.12
CA VAL A 272 -31.06 -29.66 -7.69
C VAL A 272 -29.60 -30.06 -7.54
N ASP A 273 -29.36 -31.34 -7.32
CA ASP A 273 -28.01 -31.88 -7.13
C ASP A 273 -27.38 -32.20 -8.49
N LEU A 274 -26.92 -31.16 -9.20
CA LEU A 274 -26.19 -31.34 -10.46
C LEU A 274 -24.81 -31.98 -10.27
N ILE A 275 -24.13 -31.63 -9.15
CA ILE A 275 -22.82 -32.17 -8.77
C ILE A 275 -22.84 -32.37 -7.25
N LEU A 276 -22.54 -33.58 -6.80
CA LEU A 276 -22.45 -33.89 -5.37
C LEU A 276 -21.15 -33.35 -4.77
N ILE A 277 -21.16 -33.06 -3.46
CA ILE A 277 -19.98 -32.54 -2.76
C ILE A 277 -18.75 -33.45 -2.90
N PRO A 278 -18.84 -34.79 -2.77
CA PRO A 278 -17.67 -35.66 -2.97
C PRO A 278 -17.05 -35.56 -4.37
N ASP A 279 -17.88 -35.47 -5.41
CA ASP A 279 -17.42 -35.32 -6.79
C ASP A 279 -16.78 -33.95 -7.00
N MET A 280 -17.36 -32.90 -6.39
CA MET A 280 -16.79 -31.55 -6.41
C MET A 280 -15.41 -31.52 -5.74
N VAL A 281 -15.24 -32.17 -4.58
CA VAL A 281 -13.94 -32.25 -3.92
C VAL A 281 -12.93 -33.03 -4.77
N THR A 282 -13.36 -34.11 -5.41
CA THR A 282 -12.46 -34.98 -6.19
C THR A 282 -12.05 -34.30 -7.51
N LEU A 283 -13.00 -33.81 -8.31
CA LEU A 283 -12.72 -33.24 -9.63
C LEU A 283 -12.24 -31.79 -9.53
N HIS A 284 -12.99 -30.95 -8.83
CA HIS A 284 -12.66 -29.53 -8.69
C HIS A 284 -11.58 -29.30 -7.63
N GLY A 285 -11.66 -29.95 -6.47
CA GLY A 285 -10.67 -29.76 -5.39
C GLY A 285 -9.27 -30.24 -5.77
N ILE A 286 -9.11 -31.51 -6.17
CA ILE A 286 -7.79 -32.06 -6.58
C ILE A 286 -7.29 -31.36 -7.85
N GLY A 287 -8.17 -31.16 -8.84
CA GLY A 287 -7.85 -30.45 -10.08
C GLY A 287 -7.33 -29.04 -9.82
N ASN A 288 -7.92 -28.31 -8.88
CA ASN A 288 -7.43 -26.99 -8.50
C ASN A 288 -6.15 -27.05 -7.67
N ALA A 289 -6.04 -27.97 -6.70
CA ALA A 289 -4.88 -28.01 -5.82
C ALA A 289 -3.58 -28.34 -6.57
N PHE A 290 -3.59 -29.40 -7.37
CA PHE A 290 -2.39 -29.88 -8.06
C PHE A 290 -2.31 -29.35 -9.49
N GLY A 291 -3.42 -29.34 -10.23
CA GLY A 291 -3.44 -28.95 -11.64
C GLY A 291 -3.39 -27.44 -11.86
N PHE A 292 -4.20 -26.67 -11.14
CA PHE A 292 -4.17 -25.21 -11.24
C PHE A 292 -3.08 -24.59 -10.35
N VAL A 293 -3.15 -24.79 -9.03
CA VAL A 293 -2.32 -24.05 -8.07
C VAL A 293 -0.87 -24.52 -8.08
N LEU A 294 -0.57 -25.80 -7.82
CA LEU A 294 0.82 -26.28 -7.77
C LEU A 294 1.56 -26.04 -9.10
N VAL A 295 1.00 -26.50 -10.23
CA VAL A 295 1.60 -26.28 -11.56
C VAL A 295 1.73 -24.79 -11.87
N GLY A 296 0.72 -23.98 -11.51
CA GLY A 296 0.77 -22.53 -11.68
C GLY A 296 1.89 -21.89 -10.85
N VAL A 297 2.05 -22.29 -9.59
CA VAL A 297 3.14 -21.83 -8.71
C VAL A 297 4.49 -22.19 -9.30
N LEU A 298 4.69 -23.43 -9.75
CA LEU A 298 5.94 -23.86 -10.41
C LEU A 298 6.24 -23.03 -11.64
N GLY A 299 5.25 -22.79 -12.49
CA GLY A 299 5.41 -21.94 -13.67
C GLY A 299 5.76 -20.49 -13.32
N TRP A 300 5.07 -19.90 -12.33
CA TRP A 300 5.36 -18.56 -11.84
C TRP A 300 6.71 -18.45 -11.13
N LEU A 301 7.20 -19.50 -10.47
CA LEU A 301 8.53 -19.54 -9.86
C LEU A 301 9.64 -19.46 -10.91
N MET A 302 9.41 -20.01 -12.11
CA MET A 302 10.35 -19.95 -13.23
C MET A 302 10.36 -18.57 -13.92
N ILE A 303 9.20 -17.92 -14.04
CA ILE A 303 9.09 -16.60 -14.69
C ILE A 303 9.46 -15.46 -13.74
N LEU A 304 8.92 -15.50 -12.52
CA LEU A 304 9.08 -14.55 -11.43
C LEU A 304 9.07 -13.06 -11.86
N PRO A 305 7.92 -12.57 -12.37
CA PRO A 305 7.84 -11.21 -12.88
C PRO A 305 8.08 -10.18 -11.76
N LYS A 306 8.95 -9.20 -12.05
CA LYS A 306 9.30 -8.12 -11.12
C LYS A 306 8.23 -7.03 -11.13
N MET A 307 8.11 -6.33 -10.00
CA MET A 307 7.32 -5.11 -9.90
C MET A 307 7.84 -4.07 -10.90
N SER A 308 6.96 -3.34 -11.57
CA SER A 308 7.35 -2.37 -12.60
C SER A 308 8.10 -1.16 -12.04
N THR A 309 7.82 -0.77 -10.80
CA THR A 309 8.41 0.41 -10.15
C THR A 309 8.50 0.13 -8.66
N ASN A 310 9.71 0.16 -8.11
CA ASN A 310 9.88 0.01 -6.66
C ASN A 310 9.62 1.36 -6.01
N ILE A 311 8.58 1.40 -5.18
CA ILE A 311 8.10 2.59 -4.47
C ILE A 311 8.41 2.54 -2.98
N TYR A 312 9.02 1.46 -2.50
CA TYR A 312 9.35 1.26 -1.11
C TYR A 312 10.75 1.78 -0.79
N GLY A 313 10.98 2.18 0.45
CA GLY A 313 12.25 2.76 0.89
C GLY A 313 12.43 4.25 0.54
N ILE A 314 11.33 5.01 0.46
CA ILE A 314 11.41 6.48 0.40
C ILE A 314 12.09 6.96 1.71
N PRO A 315 13.08 7.87 1.63
CA PRO A 315 13.73 8.40 2.82
C PRO A 315 12.76 9.31 3.56
N PHE A 316 12.30 8.88 4.73
CA PHE A 316 11.41 9.64 5.61
C PHE A 316 12.19 10.11 6.83
N SER A 317 11.82 11.27 7.38
CA SER A 317 12.37 11.70 8.67
C SER A 317 12.05 10.68 9.77
N GLN A 318 13.03 10.41 10.63
CA GLN A 318 12.85 9.62 11.84
C GLN A 318 12.32 10.48 13.01
N ILE A 319 12.27 11.81 12.83
CA ILE A 319 11.75 12.74 13.83
C ILE A 319 10.22 12.65 13.84
N THR A 320 9.69 12.19 14.98
CA THR A 320 8.24 12.04 15.19
C THR A 320 7.74 12.97 16.27
N GLY A 321 6.47 13.37 16.16
CA GLY A 321 5.84 14.26 17.13
C GLY A 321 5.21 13.51 18.31
N LYS A 322 5.13 14.21 19.44
CA LYS A 322 4.23 13.88 20.55
C LYS A 322 2.95 14.74 20.42
N TRP A 323 2.15 14.83 21.48
CA TRP A 323 0.92 15.62 21.49
C TRP A 323 1.12 17.10 21.15
N LYS A 324 2.05 17.79 21.83
CA LYS A 324 2.36 19.20 21.56
C LYS A 324 3.67 19.30 20.77
N ILE A 325 3.61 19.94 19.59
CA ILE A 325 4.77 20.22 18.76
C ILE A 325 5.38 21.55 19.24
N GLY A 326 4.76 22.67 18.88
CA GLY A 326 5.12 24.00 19.35
C GLY A 326 6.42 24.56 18.74
N ALA A 327 6.65 25.85 18.94
CA ALA A 327 7.70 26.60 18.25
C ALA A 327 9.12 26.12 18.61
N ASN A 328 9.31 25.67 19.85
CA ASN A 328 10.59 25.17 20.35
C ASN A 328 10.76 23.66 20.15
N PHE A 329 9.96 23.00 19.30
CA PHE A 329 10.00 21.54 19.12
C PHE A 329 11.41 21.00 18.85
N PHE A 330 12.13 21.56 17.89
CA PHE A 330 13.45 21.07 17.52
C PHE A 330 14.51 21.31 18.60
N GLU A 331 14.42 22.45 19.30
CA GLU A 331 15.33 22.80 20.41
C GLU A 331 15.06 21.92 21.63
N ARG A 332 13.78 21.75 21.99
CA ARG A 332 13.35 20.91 23.11
C ARG A 332 13.77 19.45 22.97
N ASN A 333 13.85 18.96 21.73
CA ASN A 333 14.30 17.60 21.44
C ASN A 333 15.80 17.54 21.06
N GLN A 334 16.54 18.64 21.18
CA GLN A 334 18.00 18.69 20.91
C GLN A 334 18.38 18.21 19.50
N LEU A 335 17.56 18.56 18.51
CA LEU A 335 17.70 18.11 17.11
C LEU A 335 18.57 19.04 16.25
N LYS A 336 19.07 20.13 16.83
CA LYS A 336 19.88 21.12 16.11
C LYS A 336 21.27 20.55 15.81
N SER A 337 21.72 20.70 14.57
CA SER A 337 23.08 20.29 14.19
C SER A 337 24.13 21.12 14.94
N SER A 338 25.13 20.45 15.51
CA SER A 338 26.29 21.10 16.13
C SER A 338 27.39 21.46 15.12
N THR A 339 27.37 20.84 13.94
CA THR A 339 28.39 20.99 12.88
C THR A 339 27.95 21.93 11.77
N ASP A 340 26.67 21.94 11.40
CA ASP A 340 26.12 22.88 10.41
C ASP A 340 25.71 24.18 11.09
N SER A 341 26.56 25.20 10.96
CA SER A 341 26.36 26.50 11.61
C SER A 341 25.54 27.51 10.80
N ARG A 342 25.35 27.29 9.48
CA ARG A 342 24.65 28.22 8.59
C ARG A 342 23.66 27.51 7.67
N CYS A 343 22.37 27.78 7.90
CA CYS A 343 21.29 27.45 7.00
C CYS A 343 20.64 28.76 6.55
N GLN A 344 20.83 29.15 5.28
CA GLN A 344 20.28 30.39 4.74
C GLN A 344 18.85 30.20 4.19
N GLY A 345 18.58 29.04 3.57
CA GLY A 345 17.35 28.76 2.84
C GLY A 345 16.59 27.51 3.28
N LEU A 346 15.42 27.28 2.66
CA LEU A 346 14.70 25.99 2.65
C LEU A 346 15.42 24.96 1.79
N ILE A 347 16.20 25.43 0.83
CA ILE A 347 17.13 24.69 -0.01
C ILE A 347 18.39 25.55 -0.20
N ASP A 348 19.50 24.93 -0.61
CA ASP A 348 20.75 25.69 -0.84
C ASP A 348 20.72 26.42 -2.18
N ASP A 349 20.21 25.77 -3.23
CA ASP A 349 20.12 26.28 -4.59
C ASP A 349 18.99 25.55 -5.32
N LEU A 350 18.12 26.28 -6.03
CA LEU A 350 17.02 25.66 -6.78
C LEU A 350 17.49 24.76 -7.93
N SER A 351 18.67 25.00 -8.50
CA SER A 351 19.28 24.16 -9.55
C SER A 351 19.56 22.73 -9.10
N LEU A 352 19.60 22.48 -7.78
CA LEU A 352 19.62 21.12 -7.23
C LEU A 352 18.48 20.27 -7.79
N PHE A 353 17.34 20.87 -8.13
CA PHE A 353 16.15 20.18 -8.64
C PHE A 353 16.07 20.13 -10.17
N ASP A 354 17.03 20.69 -10.91
CA ASP A 354 17.04 20.65 -12.37
C ASP A 354 16.97 19.21 -12.88
N GLN A 355 16.00 18.95 -13.76
CA GLN A 355 15.71 17.64 -14.32
C GLN A 355 14.99 17.82 -15.67
N TYR A 356 14.76 16.75 -16.41
CA TYR A 356 14.20 16.83 -17.78
C TYR A 356 12.91 17.67 -17.90
N ASP A 357 12.05 17.66 -16.87
CA ASP A 357 10.78 18.39 -16.83
C ASP A 357 10.79 19.63 -15.92
N PHE A 358 11.97 20.07 -15.44
CA PHE A 358 12.12 21.28 -14.64
C PHE A 358 13.48 21.96 -14.83
N ASP A 359 13.45 23.24 -15.20
CA ASP A 359 14.62 24.12 -15.34
C ASP A 359 14.49 25.33 -14.40
N SER A 360 15.39 25.42 -13.42
CA SER A 360 15.45 26.49 -12.43
C SER A 360 15.79 27.85 -13.04
N HIS A 361 16.48 27.93 -14.18
CA HIS A 361 16.84 29.19 -14.82
C HIS A 361 15.64 29.91 -15.44
N ARG A 362 14.58 29.16 -15.75
CA ARG A 362 13.30 29.72 -16.20
C ARG A 362 12.47 30.30 -15.06
N VAL A 363 12.83 30.01 -13.81
CA VAL A 363 12.08 30.50 -12.64
C VAL A 363 12.52 31.92 -12.28
N ASN A 364 11.54 32.79 -12.05
CA ASN A 364 11.77 34.16 -11.63
C ASN A 364 12.74 34.25 -10.43
N CYS A 365 13.65 35.22 -10.45
CA CYS A 365 14.68 35.36 -9.41
C CYS A 365 14.10 35.57 -8.01
N GLU A 366 12.99 36.30 -7.85
CA GLU A 366 12.36 36.52 -6.55
C GLU A 366 11.78 35.21 -5.98
N ILE A 367 11.23 34.35 -6.84
CA ILE A 367 10.74 33.02 -6.42
C ILE A 367 11.92 32.14 -5.98
N ARG A 368 13.04 32.17 -6.71
CA ARG A 368 14.27 31.46 -6.29
C ARG A 368 14.78 31.95 -4.94
N GLN A 369 14.88 33.27 -4.79
CA GLN A 369 15.31 33.91 -3.54
C GLN A 369 14.38 33.58 -2.36
N PHE A 370 13.07 33.41 -2.58
CA PHE A 370 12.17 32.98 -1.52
C PHE A 370 12.51 31.58 -0.97
N TYR A 371 12.90 30.63 -1.81
CA TYR A 371 13.30 29.29 -1.35
C TYR A 371 14.72 29.26 -0.76
N GLU A 372 15.64 30.05 -1.32
CA GLU A 372 17.05 30.11 -0.91
C GLU A 372 17.30 31.04 0.29
N ASN A 373 16.40 31.99 0.54
CA ASN A 373 16.48 32.94 1.65
C ASN A 373 15.06 33.39 2.11
N PRO A 374 14.26 32.49 2.70
CA PRO A 374 12.88 32.76 3.09
C PRO A 374 12.76 33.80 4.23
N LEU A 375 13.83 34.05 4.99
CA LEU A 375 13.80 34.99 6.12
C LEU A 375 13.80 36.45 5.67
N SER A 376 14.16 36.73 4.41
CA SER A 376 14.05 38.06 3.80
C SER A 376 12.64 38.41 3.31
N PHE A 377 11.64 37.56 3.58
CA PHE A 377 10.27 37.77 3.13
C PHE A 377 9.28 37.68 4.29
N ASP A 378 8.31 38.59 4.30
CA ASP A 378 7.11 38.52 5.12
C ASP A 378 6.04 37.71 4.38
N LEU A 379 5.29 36.88 5.13
CA LEU A 379 4.30 35.96 4.58
C LEU A 379 2.93 36.23 5.20
N VAL A 380 1.98 36.64 4.36
CA VAL A 380 0.57 36.82 4.71
C VAL A 380 -0.23 35.71 4.04
N SER A 381 -1.16 35.08 4.74
CA SER A 381 -1.98 34.01 4.16
C SER A 381 -3.44 34.10 4.52
N LYS A 382 -4.30 33.64 3.59
CA LYS A 382 -5.75 33.54 3.78
C LYS A 382 -6.26 32.16 3.38
N THR A 383 -7.04 31.56 4.27
CA THR A 383 -7.45 30.15 4.16
C THR A 383 -8.93 30.01 3.78
N TYR A 384 -9.19 29.19 2.77
CA TYR A 384 -10.53 28.92 2.24
C TYR A 384 -10.85 27.43 2.34
N TRP A 385 -11.79 27.08 3.23
CA TRP A 385 -12.32 25.72 3.33
C TRP A 385 -13.52 25.54 2.38
N HIS A 386 -13.44 24.54 1.51
CA HIS A 386 -14.49 24.26 0.52
C HIS A 386 -15.75 23.68 1.16
N LYS A 387 -16.89 23.82 0.47
CA LYS A 387 -18.20 23.32 0.92
C LYS A 387 -18.10 21.81 1.25
N GLY A 388 -18.59 21.42 2.42
CA GLY A 388 -18.48 20.05 2.96
C GLY A 388 -17.36 19.84 3.98
N PHE A 389 -16.33 20.69 4.01
CA PHE A 389 -15.19 20.56 4.94
C PHE A 389 -15.17 21.62 6.06
N ARG A 390 -16.12 22.56 6.06
CA ARG A 390 -16.22 23.63 7.06
C ARG A 390 -16.58 23.14 8.46
N LEU A 391 -17.35 22.05 8.59
CA LEU A 391 -17.65 21.47 9.90
C LEU A 391 -16.43 20.74 10.47
N LEU A 392 -15.73 19.98 9.61
CA LEU A 392 -14.49 19.30 9.95
C LEU A 392 -13.41 20.29 10.37
N SER A 393 -13.34 21.46 9.73
CA SER A 393 -12.36 22.49 10.09
C SER A 393 -12.56 23.06 11.50
N LYS A 394 -13.81 23.15 12.00
CA LYS A 394 -14.09 23.58 13.38
C LYS A 394 -13.55 22.59 14.42
N LEU A 395 -13.77 21.30 14.20
CA LEU A 395 -13.21 20.23 15.05
C LEU A 395 -11.69 20.20 14.97
N TYR A 396 -11.17 20.30 13.75
CA TYR A 396 -9.74 20.36 13.46
C TYR A 396 -9.06 21.53 14.19
N LYS A 397 -9.65 22.73 14.18
CA LYS A 397 -9.06 23.94 14.78
C LYS A 397 -8.73 23.79 16.26
N SER A 398 -9.60 23.13 17.02
CA SER A 398 -9.35 22.89 18.46
C SER A 398 -8.15 21.96 18.65
N ALA A 399 -8.05 20.92 17.83
CA ALA A 399 -6.94 19.98 17.87
C ALA A 399 -5.62 20.60 17.38
N SER A 400 -5.63 21.30 16.24
CA SER A 400 -4.45 21.94 15.65
C SER A 400 -3.86 23.01 16.56
N ARG A 401 -4.71 23.82 17.20
CA ARG A 401 -4.28 24.86 18.13
C ARG A 401 -3.64 24.27 19.40
N LYS A 402 -4.17 23.18 19.94
CA LYS A 402 -3.57 22.47 21.09
C LYS A 402 -2.26 21.78 20.71
N MET A 403 -2.20 21.24 19.50
CA MET A 403 -1.01 20.58 18.96
C MET A 403 0.10 21.59 18.59
N GLU A 404 -0.27 22.85 18.30
CA GLU A 404 0.60 23.90 17.75
C GLU A 404 1.32 23.43 16.47
N GLN A 405 0.53 22.92 15.52
CA GLN A 405 0.99 22.41 14.22
C GLN A 405 -0.15 22.43 13.20
N ILE A 406 0.16 22.88 11.98
CA ILE A 406 -0.79 23.13 10.88
C ILE A 406 -2.03 23.91 11.40
N ASP A 407 -1.82 24.91 12.25
CA ASP A 407 -2.92 25.65 12.88
C ASP A 407 -3.50 26.73 11.95
N LEU A 408 -4.23 26.30 10.93
CA LEU A 408 -4.76 27.19 9.90
C LEU A 408 -6.02 27.96 10.38
N PRO A 409 -6.25 29.20 9.91
CA PRO A 409 -7.48 29.94 10.19
C PRO A 409 -8.76 29.21 9.72
N LEU A 410 -9.87 29.45 10.42
CA LEU A 410 -11.19 28.98 9.98
C LEU A 410 -11.72 29.82 8.83
N HIS A 411 -12.59 29.24 8.01
CA HIS A 411 -13.18 29.95 6.86
C HIS A 411 -13.94 31.23 7.23
N ASP A 412 -14.60 31.24 8.39
CA ASP A 412 -15.42 32.35 8.84
C ASP A 412 -14.57 33.46 9.51
N GLN A 413 -13.30 33.17 9.82
CA GLN A 413 -12.32 34.15 10.24
C GLN A 413 -11.71 34.74 8.96
N LYS A 414 -12.22 35.89 8.50
CA LYS A 414 -11.59 36.69 7.42
C LYS A 414 -10.21 37.27 7.83
N GLU A 415 -9.56 36.68 8.82
CA GLU A 415 -8.28 37.14 9.34
C GLU A 415 -7.16 36.68 8.43
N GLU A 416 -6.36 37.65 8.01
CA GLU A 416 -5.06 37.40 7.43
C GLU A 416 -4.12 36.92 8.53
N LEU A 417 -3.42 35.82 8.25
CA LEU A 417 -2.43 35.27 9.15
C LEU A 417 -1.05 35.74 8.72
N GLU A 418 -0.42 36.53 9.58
CA GLU A 418 0.97 36.94 9.49
C GLU A 418 1.86 36.07 10.36
N VAL A 419 3.01 35.65 9.84
CA VAL A 419 3.91 34.73 10.55
C VAL A 419 5.33 35.27 10.70
N ASN A 420 5.94 34.97 11.85
CA ASN A 420 7.37 35.06 12.05
C ASN A 420 8.04 33.74 11.68
N SER A 421 9.14 33.80 10.94
CA SER A 421 9.88 32.64 10.44
C SER A 421 11.20 32.44 11.19
N LYS A 422 11.55 31.19 11.48
CA LYS A 422 12.85 30.79 12.02
C LYS A 422 13.38 29.58 11.27
N LEU A 423 14.64 29.62 10.85
CA LEU A 423 15.37 28.50 10.26
C LEU A 423 16.33 27.87 11.27
N ILE A 424 16.36 26.54 11.32
CA ILE A 424 17.22 25.78 12.23
C ILE A 424 17.85 24.62 11.45
N PRO A 425 19.19 24.51 11.38
CA PRO A 425 19.84 23.33 10.80
C PRO A 425 19.59 22.10 11.68
N ILE A 426 19.19 20.99 11.08
CA ILE A 426 18.85 19.75 11.80
C ILE A 426 19.95 18.72 11.59
N ASP A 427 20.20 17.92 12.63
CA ASP A 427 21.16 16.82 12.58
C ASP A 427 20.70 15.73 11.58
N SER A 428 21.57 15.38 10.63
CA SER A 428 21.25 14.41 9.57
C SER A 428 21.13 12.98 10.08
N ASP A 429 21.86 12.59 11.13
CA ASP A 429 21.82 11.24 11.69
C ASP A 429 20.54 11.04 12.51
N GLN A 430 20.07 12.09 13.19
CA GLN A 430 18.80 12.06 13.93
C GLN A 430 17.57 12.11 13.02
N ASP A 431 17.61 12.90 11.94
CA ASP A 431 16.51 12.96 10.97
C ASP A 431 16.53 11.75 10.03
N GLY A 432 17.70 11.23 9.67
CA GLY A 432 17.87 10.13 8.71
C GLY A 432 17.78 10.54 7.23
N ARG A 433 17.65 11.84 6.93
CA ARG A 433 17.69 12.40 5.57
C ARG A 433 18.91 13.33 5.42
N LYS A 434 19.29 13.63 4.18
CA LYS A 434 20.47 14.46 3.86
C LYS A 434 20.20 15.95 4.09
N ARG A 435 21.06 16.61 4.88
CA ARG A 435 21.03 18.08 5.11
C ARG A 435 19.63 18.61 5.46
N PRO A 436 18.98 18.04 6.48
CA PRO A 436 17.66 18.47 6.88
C PRO A 436 17.73 19.85 7.55
N ARG A 437 16.71 20.66 7.30
CA ARG A 437 16.61 22.01 7.86
C ARG A 437 15.18 22.33 8.24
N ALA A 438 14.99 22.82 9.46
CA ALA A 438 13.67 23.13 9.97
C ALA A 438 13.27 24.57 9.65
N TRP A 439 12.04 24.73 9.19
CA TRP A 439 11.36 26.01 9.09
C TRP A 439 10.19 26.04 10.06
N VAL A 440 10.31 26.90 11.07
CA VAL A 440 9.31 27.11 12.12
C VAL A 440 8.63 28.44 11.87
N ARG A 441 7.31 28.41 11.74
CA ARG A 441 6.46 29.59 11.57
C ARG A 441 5.55 29.75 12.77
N THR A 442 5.57 30.94 13.35
CA THR A 442 4.75 31.33 14.52
C THR A 442 3.85 32.48 14.15
N ASP A 443 2.61 32.47 14.64
CA ASP A 443 1.66 33.57 14.43
C ASP A 443 2.19 34.84 15.13
N LYS A 444 2.29 35.96 14.41
CA LYS A 444 2.76 37.25 14.97
C LYS A 444 1.89 37.72 16.14
N LYS A 445 0.58 37.41 16.14
CA LYS A 445 -0.36 37.85 17.18
C LYS A 445 -0.27 37.01 18.45
N SER A 446 -0.29 35.68 18.30
CA SER A 446 -0.37 34.77 19.44
C SER A 446 0.96 34.15 19.88
N GLY A 447 2.01 34.22 19.05
CA GLY A 447 3.30 33.58 19.29
C GLY A 447 3.28 32.05 19.18
N ASN A 448 2.12 31.43 18.99
CA ASN A 448 1.99 29.99 18.87
C ASN A 448 2.55 29.50 17.54
N ALA A 449 3.10 28.28 17.51
CA ALA A 449 3.52 27.68 16.26
C ALA A 449 2.32 27.34 15.39
N VAL A 450 2.37 27.84 14.15
CA VAL A 450 1.39 27.52 13.11
C VAL A 450 1.90 26.37 12.27
N PHE A 451 3.20 26.34 11.95
CA PHE A 451 3.77 25.34 11.06
C PHE A 451 5.21 25.04 11.43
N VAL A 452 5.47 23.77 11.72
CA VAL A 452 6.78 23.25 12.12
C VAL A 452 7.15 22.14 11.17
N ALA A 453 8.14 22.33 10.30
CA ALA A 453 8.49 21.32 9.31
C ALA A 453 10.00 21.23 9.06
N SER A 454 10.48 20.03 8.75
CA SER A 454 11.87 19.73 8.37
C SER A 454 11.96 19.43 6.88
N TYR A 455 12.65 20.31 6.15
CA TYR A 455 12.90 20.26 4.72
C TYR A 455 14.17 19.49 4.43
N SER A 456 14.09 18.60 3.45
CA SER A 456 15.20 17.84 2.89
C SER A 456 14.90 17.59 1.42
N TYR A 457 15.82 16.94 0.71
CA TYR A 457 15.57 16.44 -0.63
C TYR A 457 16.07 15.01 -0.77
N HIS A 458 15.59 14.32 -1.80
CA HIS A 458 16.13 13.04 -2.20
C HIS A 458 16.05 12.85 -3.70
N ILE A 459 16.86 11.91 -4.20
CA ILE A 459 16.93 11.57 -5.63
C ILE A 459 16.57 10.10 -5.76
N TYR A 460 15.71 9.78 -6.73
CA TYR A 460 15.39 8.41 -7.06
C TYR A 460 15.18 8.24 -8.57
N GLY A 461 15.99 7.37 -9.17
CA GLY A 461 16.13 7.32 -10.62
C GLY A 461 16.65 8.67 -11.14
N GLU A 462 15.99 9.23 -12.15
CA GLU A 462 16.31 10.53 -12.73
C GLU A 462 15.51 11.69 -12.10
N LYS A 463 14.66 11.40 -11.10
CA LYS A 463 13.77 12.38 -10.49
C LYS A 463 14.32 12.88 -9.15
N LYS A 464 14.13 14.17 -8.91
CA LYS A 464 14.54 14.86 -7.70
C LYS A 464 13.31 15.39 -6.97
N TYR A 465 13.24 15.15 -5.68
CA TYR A 465 12.06 15.47 -4.88
C TYR A 465 12.42 16.34 -3.69
N LEU A 466 11.60 17.35 -3.43
CA LEU A 466 11.58 18.05 -2.17
C LEU A 466 10.78 17.22 -1.16
N ASN A 467 11.35 17.02 0.02
CA ASN A 467 10.83 16.12 1.04
C ASN A 467 10.61 16.92 2.32
N ILE A 468 9.35 17.23 2.62
CA ILE A 468 8.96 18.10 3.73
C ILE A 468 8.29 17.23 4.80
N SER A 469 8.95 17.09 5.95
CA SER A 469 8.43 16.29 7.08
C SER A 469 7.85 17.19 8.16
N LEU A 470 6.63 16.89 8.57
CA LEU A 470 5.89 17.57 9.62
C LEU A 470 5.73 16.60 10.80
N PRO A 471 6.37 16.84 11.95
CA PRO A 471 6.12 16.03 13.13
C PRO A 471 4.64 16.16 13.53
N LEU A 472 3.99 15.02 13.76
CA LEU A 472 2.61 14.89 14.22
C LEU A 472 2.56 13.93 15.41
N PRO A 473 1.52 13.97 16.25
CA PRO A 473 1.36 12.98 17.31
C PRO A 473 1.47 11.55 16.78
N PHE A 474 2.33 10.75 17.44
CA PHE A 474 2.55 9.32 17.17
C PHE A 474 3.23 9.00 15.83
N GLY A 475 3.71 10.01 15.11
CA GLY A 475 4.34 9.80 13.80
C GLY A 475 4.83 11.11 13.19
N GLN A 476 4.79 11.17 11.87
CA GLN A 476 5.06 12.38 11.11
C GLN A 476 4.38 12.30 9.74
N MET A 477 4.01 13.45 9.19
CA MET A 477 3.47 13.54 7.84
C MET A 477 4.55 14.08 6.92
N THR A 478 4.92 13.32 5.89
CA THR A 478 5.87 13.76 4.87
C THR A 478 5.14 14.07 3.57
N ALA A 479 5.30 15.30 3.08
CA ALA A 479 4.97 15.67 1.70
C ALA A 479 6.21 15.46 0.82
N VAL A 480 6.09 14.59 -0.18
CA VAL A 480 7.10 14.41 -1.23
C VAL A 480 6.60 15.14 -2.47
N LEU A 481 7.33 16.16 -2.87
CA LEU A 481 6.93 17.14 -3.88
C LEU A 481 7.93 17.19 -5.02
N ARG A 482 7.42 17.44 -6.21
CA ARG A 482 8.21 17.64 -7.43
C ARG A 482 8.04 19.07 -7.93
N PHE A 483 9.13 19.67 -8.36
CA PHE A 483 9.12 20.95 -9.06
C PHE A 483 8.74 20.79 -10.53
N GLU A 484 7.93 21.71 -11.04
CA GLU A 484 7.53 21.83 -12.44
C GLU A 484 7.61 23.32 -12.82
N ASN A 485 8.02 23.61 -14.06
CA ASN A 485 7.90 24.97 -14.59
C ASN A 485 6.42 25.31 -14.83
N TYR A 486 6.06 26.58 -14.67
CA TYR A 486 4.72 27.04 -14.97
C TYR A 486 4.41 26.86 -16.47
N GLY A 487 3.21 26.38 -16.81
CA GLY A 487 2.86 26.04 -18.19
C GLY A 487 2.69 27.26 -19.10
N TYR A 488 2.85 27.04 -20.41
CA TYR A 488 2.83 28.00 -21.54
C TYR A 488 1.63 28.96 -21.62
N GLU A 489 0.56 28.76 -20.86
CA GLU A 489 -0.72 29.46 -21.11
C GLU A 489 -0.88 30.79 -20.37
N GLN A 490 -0.13 31.11 -19.28
CA GLN A 490 -0.47 32.30 -18.48
C GLN A 490 0.70 33.16 -17.93
N ARG A 491 1.90 32.61 -17.57
CA ARG A 491 3.16 33.35 -17.26
C ARG A 491 4.34 32.38 -17.35
N ASP A 492 5.41 32.72 -18.08
CA ASP A 492 6.48 31.77 -18.46
C ASP A 492 7.57 31.57 -17.38
N ASP A 493 7.53 32.33 -16.27
CA ASP A 493 8.57 32.38 -15.23
C ASP A 493 8.12 31.95 -13.82
N GLY A 494 6.91 31.41 -13.69
CA GLY A 494 6.37 30.91 -12.42
C GLY A 494 6.95 29.55 -11.98
N LEU A 495 6.54 29.10 -10.79
CA LEU A 495 6.95 27.82 -10.21
C LEU A 495 5.74 27.00 -9.76
N VAL A 496 5.76 25.70 -10.03
CA VAL A 496 4.79 24.74 -9.48
C VAL A 496 5.52 23.71 -8.63
N LEU A 497 4.97 23.43 -7.46
CA LEU A 497 5.43 22.36 -6.59
C LEU A 497 4.24 21.45 -6.27
N THR A 498 4.32 20.16 -6.59
CA THR A 498 3.14 19.29 -6.55
C THR A 498 3.45 17.91 -5.98
N SER A 499 2.53 17.39 -5.17
CA SER A 499 2.52 15.98 -4.72
C SER A 499 1.66 15.12 -5.64
N GLN A 500 0.92 15.74 -6.57
CA GLN A 500 0.02 15.02 -7.46
C GLN A 500 0.84 14.11 -8.35
N SER A 501 0.49 12.82 -8.32
CA SER A 501 1.08 11.83 -9.21
C SER A 501 1.01 12.33 -10.64
N ASN A 502 2.16 12.28 -11.35
CA ASN A 502 2.17 12.50 -12.79
C ASN A 502 1.18 11.49 -13.46
N ARG A 503 0.63 11.81 -14.64
CA ARG A 503 -0.23 10.91 -15.45
C ARG A 503 0.39 9.51 -15.63
N LEU A 504 1.72 9.42 -15.51
CA LEU A 504 2.47 8.17 -15.59
C LEU A 504 2.62 7.41 -14.25
N GLY A 505 2.21 7.93 -13.09
CA GLY A 505 2.12 7.15 -11.85
C GLY A 505 3.43 6.58 -11.28
N LYS A 506 4.58 7.09 -11.70
CA LYS A 506 5.89 6.40 -11.54
C LYS A 506 6.86 7.04 -10.55
N GLY A 507 6.49 8.13 -9.87
CA GLY A 507 7.39 8.79 -8.92
C GLY A 507 6.98 8.65 -7.47
N ASP A 508 7.81 9.20 -6.59
CA ASP A 508 7.62 9.17 -5.15
C ASP A 508 6.63 10.24 -4.67
N GLU A 509 6.19 11.15 -5.55
CA GLU A 509 5.33 12.27 -5.20
C GLU A 509 4.04 11.82 -4.50
N GLY A 510 3.70 12.49 -3.41
CA GLY A 510 2.54 12.16 -2.57
C GLY A 510 2.71 12.58 -1.12
N ILE A 511 1.63 12.43 -0.36
CA ILE A 511 1.62 12.73 1.08
C ILE A 511 1.54 11.40 1.85
N TYR A 512 2.43 11.25 2.82
CA TYR A 512 2.59 10.02 3.59
C TYR A 512 2.49 10.31 5.08
N TYR A 513 1.81 9.45 5.82
CA TYR A 513 1.91 9.38 7.27
C TYR A 513 2.84 8.24 7.66
N VAL A 514 3.87 8.55 8.43
CA VAL A 514 4.97 7.65 8.75
C VAL A 514 5.00 7.45 10.26
N THR A 515 5.02 6.18 10.66
CA THR A 515 5.18 5.75 12.06
C THR A 515 6.37 4.81 12.16
N LYS A 516 6.72 4.39 13.39
CA LYS A 516 7.76 3.37 13.61
C LYS A 516 7.44 2.01 12.99
N TRP A 517 6.17 1.72 12.74
CA TRP A 517 5.67 0.41 12.32
C TRP A 517 5.23 0.37 10.86
N PHE A 518 4.58 1.45 10.40
CA PHE A 518 3.94 1.52 9.09
C PHE A 518 4.15 2.88 8.43
N VAL A 519 4.20 2.82 7.10
CA VAL A 519 4.04 3.97 6.22
C VAL A 519 2.66 3.87 5.59
N VAL A 520 1.93 4.97 5.56
CA VAL A 520 0.59 5.07 4.97
C VAL A 520 0.60 6.20 3.95
N ARG A 521 0.44 5.89 2.66
CA ARG A 521 0.15 6.90 1.63
C ARG A 521 -1.27 7.41 1.88
N LEU A 522 -1.39 8.68 2.23
CA LEU A 522 -2.68 9.32 2.49
C LEU A 522 -3.37 9.60 1.15
N PRO A 523 -4.70 9.59 1.09
CA PRO A 523 -5.45 10.02 -0.09
C PRO A 523 -5.49 11.55 -0.20
N LEU A 524 -4.35 12.19 0.07
CA LEU A 524 -4.15 13.62 0.04
C LEU A 524 -3.21 13.97 -1.10
N ASP A 525 -3.54 15.05 -1.80
CA ASP A 525 -2.64 15.67 -2.76
C ASP A 525 -2.57 17.17 -2.50
N GLU A 526 -1.43 17.78 -2.84
CA GLU A 526 -1.23 19.22 -2.77
C GLU A 526 -0.52 19.76 -4.01
N ARG A 527 -0.80 21.02 -4.32
CA ARG A 527 -0.19 21.77 -5.43
C ARG A 527 -0.03 23.22 -5.02
N PHE A 528 1.21 23.69 -5.03
CA PHE A 528 1.58 25.08 -4.89
C PHE A 528 1.86 25.66 -6.27
N GLN A 529 1.34 26.85 -6.52
CA GLN A 529 1.56 27.63 -7.72
C GLN A 529 2.06 28.99 -7.27
N LEU A 530 3.25 29.39 -7.71
CA LEU A 530 3.87 30.67 -7.36
C LEU A 530 4.11 31.48 -8.64
N TRP A 531 3.79 32.77 -8.58
CA TRP A 531 4.06 33.72 -9.66
C TRP A 531 4.32 35.11 -9.09
N VAL A 532 5.07 35.93 -9.82
CA VAL A 532 5.22 37.35 -9.50
C VAL A 532 4.04 38.09 -10.10
N GLU A 533 3.34 38.95 -9.35
CA GLU A 533 2.20 39.72 -9.87
C GLU A 533 2.63 40.96 -10.64
N ASP A 534 3.57 41.74 -10.08
CA ASP A 534 4.20 42.91 -10.69
C ASP A 534 5.71 42.88 -10.41
N SER A 535 6.50 42.86 -11.48
CA SER A 535 7.97 42.84 -11.44
C SER A 535 8.57 44.07 -10.75
N ASN A 536 7.84 45.19 -10.71
CA ASN A 536 8.33 46.45 -10.13
C ASN A 536 8.16 46.54 -8.61
N VAL A 537 7.23 45.76 -8.03
CA VAL A 537 6.91 45.83 -6.58
C VAL A 537 7.42 44.59 -5.82
N SER A 538 8.00 43.61 -6.52
CA SER A 538 8.52 42.35 -5.97
C SER A 538 7.51 41.62 -5.06
N ILE A 539 6.22 41.65 -5.43
CA ILE A 539 5.17 40.91 -4.73
C ILE A 539 5.02 39.53 -5.37
N LEU A 540 5.32 38.48 -4.60
CA LEU A 540 5.06 37.11 -5.01
C LEU A 540 3.69 36.68 -4.49
N ASN A 541 2.90 36.10 -5.37
CA ASN A 541 1.66 35.44 -5.01
C ASN A 541 1.86 33.94 -5.06
N ALA A 542 1.27 33.23 -4.10
CA ALA A 542 1.21 31.79 -4.15
C ALA A 542 -0.19 31.27 -3.86
N ASN A 543 -0.63 30.28 -4.64
CA ASN A 543 -1.86 29.55 -4.41
C ASN A 543 -1.53 28.10 -4.06
N HIS A 544 -1.97 27.68 -2.87
CA HIS A 544 -1.82 26.32 -2.39
C HIS A 544 -3.19 25.63 -2.38
N ARG A 545 -3.34 24.60 -3.20
CA ARG A 545 -4.57 23.79 -3.27
C ARG A 545 -4.30 22.42 -2.70
N MET A 546 -5.24 21.91 -1.89
CA MET A 546 -5.17 20.56 -1.35
C MET A 546 -6.44 19.78 -1.67
N TRP A 547 -6.27 18.49 -1.97
CA TRP A 547 -7.33 17.55 -2.31
C TRP A 547 -7.33 16.38 -1.33
N LEU A 548 -8.53 15.89 -1.00
CA LEU A 548 -8.76 14.65 -0.26
C LEU A 548 -9.62 13.76 -1.14
N CYS A 549 -9.12 12.57 -1.47
CA CYS A 549 -9.77 11.64 -2.40
C CYS A 549 -10.16 12.31 -3.74
N GLY A 550 -9.29 13.18 -4.26
CA GLY A 550 -9.52 13.94 -5.51
C GLY A 550 -10.50 15.10 -5.40
N LYS A 551 -11.13 15.34 -4.25
CA LYS A 551 -11.99 16.51 -4.01
C LYS A 551 -11.20 17.61 -3.31
N ARG A 552 -11.21 18.82 -3.89
CA ARG A 552 -10.53 19.98 -3.30
C ARG A 552 -11.21 20.35 -1.98
N PHE A 553 -10.47 20.32 -0.88
CA PHE A 553 -11.01 20.61 0.45
C PHE A 553 -10.48 21.93 1.04
N LEU A 554 -9.28 22.32 0.63
CA LEU A 554 -8.60 23.51 1.15
C LEU A 554 -7.93 24.30 0.03
N THR A 555 -7.95 25.62 0.15
CA THR A 555 -7.16 26.53 -0.67
C THR A 555 -6.58 27.61 0.22
N ILE A 556 -5.30 27.90 0.08
CA ILE A 556 -4.62 28.96 0.83
C ILE A 556 -3.98 29.89 -0.20
N ASP A 557 -4.33 31.16 -0.13
CA ASP A 557 -3.68 32.22 -0.89
C ASP A 557 -2.61 32.86 -0.01
N TYR A 558 -1.43 33.07 -0.57
CA TYR A 558 -0.31 33.71 0.09
C TYR A 558 0.10 34.96 -0.69
N TRP A 559 0.35 36.03 0.07
CA TRP A 559 1.03 37.23 -0.40
C TRP A 559 2.38 37.29 0.31
N ILE A 560 3.44 37.33 -0.48
CA ILE A 560 4.81 37.26 0.01
C ILE A 560 5.53 38.51 -0.45
N THR A 561 5.95 39.32 0.51
CA THR A 561 6.58 40.62 0.26
C THR A 561 8.00 40.59 0.77
N ARG A 562 8.94 41.06 -0.03
CA ARG A 562 10.33 41.19 0.39
C ARG A 562 10.45 42.26 1.47
N ASN A 563 11.15 41.94 2.55
CA ASN A 563 11.44 42.91 3.60
C ASN A 563 12.33 43.99 2.99
N LYS A 564 11.94 45.26 3.13
CA LYS A 564 12.85 46.36 2.82
C LYS A 564 13.98 46.28 3.84
N TYR A 565 15.22 46.20 3.38
CA TYR A 565 16.38 46.30 4.26
C TYR A 565 16.27 47.62 5.03
N GLU A 566 16.13 47.54 6.36
CA GLU A 566 16.53 48.63 7.26
C GLU A 566 18.06 48.60 7.44
#